data_AF-A0A847RL08-F1
#
_entry.id   AF-A0A847RL08-F1
#
_cell.length_a   1.000
_cell.length_b   1.000
_cell.length_c   1.000
_cell.angle_alpha   90.00
_cell.angle_beta   90.00
_cell.angle_gamma   90.00
#
_symmetry.space_group_name_H-M   'P 1'
#
loop_
_entity.id
_entity.type
_entity.pdbx_description
1 polymer ?
#
loop_
_entity_poly.entity_id
_entity_poly.type
_entity_poly.pdbx_seq_one_letter_code
_entity_poly.pdbx_strand_id
1 'polypeptide(L)'
;MAKGKDPRFEAVRTLIEGGQIKDLRGIYDIIPMTTVGTAVGIHKSTLYKKLMNPGLLKIEECILLAKAFGLTPQVIMTLALNQMHKKSS
;
A
#
# COMPACT_ATOMS: atom_id res chain seq x y z
N MET A 1 14.58 -20.75 -1.84
CA MET A 1 13.72 -20.68 -0.64
C MET A 1 12.41 -20.00 -1.01
N ALA A 2 11.34 -20.77 -1.22
CA ALA A 2 10.02 -20.20 -1.44
C ALA A 2 9.55 -19.55 -0.13
N LYS A 3 9.77 -18.23 0.01
CA LYS A 3 9.18 -17.45 1.10
C LYS A 3 7.67 -17.52 0.91
N GLY A 4 6.98 -18.31 1.73
CA GLY A 4 5.53 -18.26 1.82
C GLY A 4 5.12 -16.78 1.93
N LYS A 5 4.24 -16.33 1.04
CA LYS A 5 3.74 -14.95 1.05
C LYS A 5 3.24 -14.67 2.47
N ASP A 6 3.76 -13.61 3.10
CA ASP A 6 3.36 -13.22 4.45
C ASP A 6 1.81 -13.09 4.45
N PRO A 7 1.10 -13.82 5.33
CA PRO A 7 -0.37 -13.90 5.31
C PRO A 7 -1.03 -12.52 5.47
N ARG A 8 -0.30 -11.53 5.99
CA ARG A 8 -0.75 -10.14 6.09
C ARG A 8 -1.00 -9.51 4.72
N PHE A 9 -0.28 -9.91 3.66
CA PHE A 9 -0.55 -9.40 2.31
C PHE A 9 -1.92 -9.86 1.80
N GLU A 10 -2.29 -11.11 2.04
CA GLU A 10 -3.63 -11.60 1.68
C GLU A 10 -4.71 -10.95 2.55
N ALA A 11 -4.46 -10.79 3.86
CA ALA A 11 -5.39 -10.08 4.73
C ALA A 11 -5.63 -8.64 4.25
N VAL A 12 -4.57 -7.88 3.94
CA VAL A 12 -4.69 -6.53 3.37
C VAL A 12 -5.51 -6.54 2.09
N ARG A 13 -5.26 -7.50 1.18
CA ARG A 13 -6.02 -7.63 -0.06
C ARG A 13 -7.52 -7.80 0.21
N THR A 14 -7.90 -8.76 1.04
CA THR A 14 -9.30 -9.03 1.40
C THR A 14 -9.96 -7.81 2.05
N LEU A 15 -9.23 -7.09 2.89
CA LEU A 15 -9.74 -5.89 3.57
C LEU A 15 -9.91 -4.69 2.64
N ILE A 16 -9.06 -4.55 1.62
CA ILE A 16 -9.21 -3.56 0.55
C ILE A 16 -10.41 -3.91 -0.33
N GLU A 17 -10.50 -5.16 -0.79
CA GLU A 17 -11.62 -5.64 -1.62
C GLU A 17 -12.96 -5.56 -0.87
N GLY A 18 -12.96 -5.82 0.43
CA GLY A 18 -14.13 -5.65 1.32
C GLY A 18 -14.44 -4.20 1.70
N GLY A 19 -13.66 -3.22 1.24
CA GLY A 19 -13.90 -1.80 1.48
C GLY A 19 -13.65 -1.32 2.92
N GLN A 20 -13.00 -2.14 3.75
CA GLN A 20 -12.63 -1.78 5.13
C GLN A 20 -11.42 -0.85 5.15
N ILE A 21 -10.48 -1.04 4.22
CA ILE A 21 -9.34 -0.13 4.02
C ILE A 21 -9.67 0.86 2.91
N LYS A 22 -9.78 2.14 3.27
CA LYS A 22 -10.17 3.22 2.34
C LYS A 22 -9.03 4.16 1.96
N ASP A 23 -7.89 4.06 2.63
CA ASP A 23 -6.69 4.85 2.39
C ASP A 23 -5.42 4.01 2.59
N LEU A 24 -4.27 4.55 2.17
CA LEU A 24 -3.01 3.82 2.27
C LEU A 24 -2.58 3.58 3.72
N ARG A 25 -3.00 4.40 4.69
CA ARG A 25 -2.62 4.25 6.10
C ARG A 25 -3.19 2.98 6.70
N GLY A 26 -4.45 2.67 6.39
CA GLY A 26 -5.09 1.43 6.86
C GLY A 26 -4.36 0.16 6.43
N ILE A 27 -3.60 0.19 5.32
CA ILE A 27 -2.72 -0.94 4.94
C ILE A 27 -1.64 -1.16 6.00
N TYR A 28 -0.97 -0.08 6.43
CA TYR A 28 0.18 -0.16 7.32
C TYR A 28 -0.18 -0.45 8.78
N ASP A 29 -1.46 -0.36 9.14
CA ASP A 29 -1.96 -0.82 10.45
C ASP A 29 -1.95 -2.35 10.55
N ILE A 30 -2.04 -3.05 9.41
CA ILE A 30 -2.09 -4.53 9.35
C ILE A 30 -0.72 -5.11 9.01
N ILE A 31 -0.01 -4.48 8.06
CA ILE A 31 1.31 -4.91 7.64
C ILE A 31 2.38 -3.86 7.95
N PRO A 32 3.47 -4.23 8.65
CA PRO A 32 4.55 -3.30 8.91
C PRO A 32 5.17 -2.74 7.62
N MET A 33 5.43 -1.45 7.61
CA MET A 33 6.04 -0.74 6.48
C MET A 33 7.39 -1.31 6.05
N THR A 34 8.16 -1.87 7.00
CA THR A 34 9.41 -2.59 6.70
C THR A 34 9.17 -3.81 5.81
N THR A 35 8.14 -4.59 6.11
CA THR A 35 7.77 -5.78 5.34
C THR A 35 7.35 -5.41 3.93
N VAL A 36 6.52 -4.37 3.80
CA VAL A 36 6.11 -3.84 2.49
C VAL A 36 7.33 -3.35 1.72
N GLY A 37 8.18 -2.53 2.35
CA GLY A 37 9.40 -1.99 1.74
C GLY A 37 10.35 -3.07 1.23
N THR A 38 10.57 -4.14 2.01
CA THR A 38 11.34 -5.30 1.57
C THR A 38 10.70 -6.04 0.40
N ALA A 39 9.36 -6.13 0.36
CA ALA A 39 8.65 -6.81 -0.74
C ALA A 39 8.69 -6.01 -2.05
N VAL A 40 8.62 -4.68 -2.00
CA VAL A 40 8.63 -3.82 -3.20
C VAL A 40 10.01 -3.24 -3.55
N GLY A 41 11.03 -3.47 -2.72
CA GLY A 41 12.37 -2.93 -2.91
C GLY A 41 12.51 -1.43 -2.62
N ILE A 42 11.60 -0.85 -1.83
CA ILE A 42 11.62 0.57 -1.46
C ILE A 42 12.07 0.71 -0.01
N HIS A 43 13.01 1.64 0.23
CA HIS A 43 13.48 1.92 1.58
C HIS A 43 12.34 2.44 2.49
N LYS A 44 12.30 1.98 3.75
CA LYS A 44 11.23 2.30 4.72
C LYS A 44 10.97 3.80 4.84
N SER A 45 12.01 4.62 4.91
CA SER A 45 11.87 6.08 5.06
C SER A 45 11.23 6.74 3.83
N THR A 46 11.54 6.25 2.63
CA THR A 46 10.94 6.73 1.37
C THR A 46 9.46 6.35 1.33
N LEU A 47 9.14 5.11 1.69
CA LEU A 47 7.76 4.64 1.76
C LEU A 47 6.95 5.43 2.81
N TYR A 48 7.55 5.75 3.95
CA TYR A 48 6.95 6.58 4.99
C TYR A 48 6.60 7.99 4.50
N LYS A 49 7.54 8.65 3.81
CA LYS A 49 7.29 9.98 3.23
C LYS A 49 6.12 9.95 2.24
N LYS A 50 6.04 8.90 1.42
CA LYS A 50 4.96 8.69 0.43
C LYS A 50 3.63 8.35 1.07
N LEU A 51 3.64 7.64 2.20
CA LEU A 51 2.44 7.44 2.98
C LEU A 51 1.91 8.76 3.56
N MET A 52 2.80 9.58 4.11
CA MET A 52 2.41 10.88 4.69
C MET A 52 1.98 11.90 3.63
N ASN A 53 2.54 11.77 2.43
CA ASN A 53 2.17 12.57 1.26
C ASN A 53 1.98 11.66 0.02
N PRO A 54 0.76 11.14 -0.20
CA PRO A 54 0.47 10.24 -1.31
C PRO A 54 0.73 10.84 -2.70
N GLY A 55 0.77 12.17 -2.84
CA GLY A 55 1.12 12.84 -4.09
C GLY A 55 2.57 12.62 -4.54
N LEU A 56 3.45 12.11 -3.67
CA LEU A 56 4.82 11.72 -4.00
C LEU A 56 4.94 10.29 -4.54
N LEU A 57 3.85 9.53 -4.56
CA LEU A 57 3.82 8.14 -4.96
C LEU A 57 3.77 8.05 -6.49
N LYS A 58 4.79 7.42 -7.09
CA LYS A 58 4.89 7.30 -8.55
C LYS A 58 4.01 6.16 -9.06
N ILE A 59 3.58 6.25 -10.31
CA ILE A 59 2.80 5.18 -10.97
C ILE A 59 3.55 3.84 -10.95
N GLU A 60 4.86 3.85 -11.18
CA GLU A 60 5.70 2.64 -11.09
C GLU A 60 5.62 1.98 -9.71
N GLU A 61 5.53 2.77 -8.64
CA GLU A 61 5.42 2.27 -7.28
C GLU A 61 4.01 1.76 -6.97
N CYS A 62 2.97 2.37 -7.54
CA CYS A 62 1.62 1.80 -7.53
C CYS A 62 1.63 0.40 -8.13
N ILE A 63 2.33 0.20 -9.26
CA ILE A 63 2.44 -1.10 -9.92
C ILE A 63 3.18 -2.11 -9.04
N LEU A 64 4.27 -1.71 -8.39
CA LEU A 64 5.02 -2.58 -7.48
C LEU A 64 4.19 -2.99 -6.25
N LEU A 65 3.51 -2.03 -5.63
CA LEU A 65 2.60 -2.29 -4.49
C LEU A 65 1.45 -3.21 -4.92
N ALA A 66 0.82 -2.92 -6.07
CA ALA A 66 -0.24 -3.75 -6.62
C ALA A 66 0.22 -5.20 -6.85
N LYS A 67 1.42 -5.41 -7.40
CA LYS A 67 2.02 -6.74 -7.55
C LYS A 67 2.27 -7.42 -6.20
N ALA A 68 2.75 -6.68 -5.21
CA ALA A 68 3.01 -7.24 -3.87
C ALA A 68 1.72 -7.66 -3.15
N PHE A 69 0.66 -6.87 -3.25
CA PHE A 69 -0.64 -7.16 -2.64
C PHE A 69 -1.57 -8.03 -3.51
N GLY A 70 -1.21 -8.32 -4.75
CA GLY A 70 -2.07 -9.06 -5.68
C GLY A 70 -3.32 -8.28 -6.11
N LEU A 71 -3.21 -6.96 -6.22
CA LEU A 71 -4.27 -6.02 -6.59
C LEU A 71 -3.97 -5.37 -7.95
N THR A 72 -4.90 -4.55 -8.46
CA THR A 72 -4.62 -3.69 -9.61
C THR A 72 -3.99 -2.36 -9.18
N PRO A 73 -3.14 -1.73 -10.02
CA PRO A 73 -2.55 -0.42 -9.70
C PRO A 73 -3.59 0.68 -9.47
N GLN A 74 -4.75 0.57 -10.12
CA GLN A 74 -5.87 1.50 -9.97
C GLN A 74 -6.38 1.53 -8.53
N VAL A 75 -6.49 0.38 -7.87
CA VAL A 75 -6.92 0.28 -6.47
C VAL A 75 -5.96 1.04 -5.55
N ILE A 76 -4.65 0.84 -5.72
CA ILE A 76 -3.63 1.56 -4.94
C ILE A 76 -3.73 3.07 -5.17
N MET A 77 -3.96 3.49 -6.41
CA MET A 77 -4.13 4.90 -6.76
C MET A 77 -5.41 5.49 -6.15
N THR A 78 -6.53 4.75 -6.16
CA THR A 78 -7.77 5.16 -5.49
C THR A 78 -7.56 5.36 -3.99
N LEU A 79 -6.85 4.46 -3.31
CA LEU A 79 -6.52 4.61 -1.89
C LEU A 79 -5.65 5.86 -1.63
N ALA A 80 -4.68 6.13 -2.51
CA ALA A 80 -3.85 7.33 -2.44
C ALA A 80 -4.70 8.61 -2.60
N LEU A 81 -5.58 8.65 -3.61
CA LEU A 81 -6.48 9.77 -3.89
C LEU A 81 -7.45 10.03 -2.73
N ASN A 82 -8.07 8.97 -2.19
CA ASN A 82 -8.96 9.08 -1.04
C ASN A 82 -8.26 9.72 0.17
N GLN A 83 -7.00 9.34 0.40
CA GLN A 83 -6.21 9.92 1.47
C GLN A 83 -5.88 11.39 1.22
N MET A 84 -5.60 11.77 -0.03
CA MET A 84 -5.37 13.17 -0.40
C MET A 84 -6.62 14.03 -0.22
N HIS A 85 -7.79 13.52 -0.64
CA HIS A 85 -9.07 14.20 -0.44
C HIS A 85 -9.39 14.39 1.05
N LYS A 86 -9.22 13.35 1.89
CA LYS A 86 -9.43 13.45 3.35
C LYS A 86 -8.53 14.48 4.04
N LYS A 87 -7.34 14.77 3.49
CA LYS A 87 -6.42 15.76 4.07
C LYS A 87 -6.82 17.20 3.72
N SER A 88 -7.68 17.38 2.72
CA SER A 88 -8.13 18.68 2.22
C SER A 88 -9.52 19.08 2.73
N SER A 89 -10.18 18.24 3.53
CA SER A 89 -11.42 18.52 4.27
C SER A 89 -11.12 18.68 5.75
#